data_AF-A0A2E3DMC5-F1
#
_entry.id   AF-A0A2E3DMC5-F1
#
_cell.length_a   1.000
_cell.length_b   1.000
_cell.length_c   1.000
_cell.angle_alpha   90.00
_cell.angle_beta   90.00
_cell.angle_gamma   90.00
#
_symmetry.space_group_name_H-M   'P 1'
#
loop_
_entity.id
_entity.type
_entity.pdbx_description
1 polymer ?
#
loop_
_entity_poly.entity_id
_entity_poly.type
_entity_poly.pdbx_seq_one_letter_code
_entity_poly.pdbx_strand_id
1 'polypeptide(L)' 'MKPSFIKFCGLLALLTLITTALSAEVKTGDQAPDFALAGSDGKVHKLSDYKGKVVIVAWFPKAFTGG' A
#
# COMPACT_ATOMS: atom_id res chain seq x y z
N MET A 1 -25.38 -35.76 -5.83
CA MET A 1 -24.76 -34.47 -6.19
C MET A 1 -23.55 -34.75 -7.09
N LYS A 2 -23.45 -34.10 -8.26
CA LYS A 2 -22.42 -34.44 -9.26
C LYS A 2 -21.03 -33.90 -8.84
N PRO A 3 -19.94 -34.69 -8.94
CA PRO A 3 -18.61 -34.34 -8.40
C PRO A 3 -17.98 -33.09 -9.04
N SER A 4 -18.47 -32.65 -10.20
CA SER A 4 -18.07 -31.39 -10.83
C SER A 4 -18.48 -30.14 -10.05
N PHE A 5 -19.51 -30.22 -9.21
CA PHE A 5 -20.01 -29.08 -8.43
C PHE A 5 -19.11 -28.76 -7.21
N ILE A 6 -18.49 -29.78 -6.62
CA ILE A 6 -17.58 -29.65 -5.46
C ILE A 6 -16.23 -29.03 -5.90
N LYS A 7 -15.74 -29.40 -7.09
CA LYS A 7 -14.51 -28.83 -7.66
C LYS A 7 -14.66 -27.35 -8.01
N PHE A 8 -15.84 -26.93 -8.45
CA PHE A 8 -16.13 -25.55 -8.81
C PHE A 8 -16.19 -24.63 -7.58
N CYS A 9 -16.78 -25.08 -6.47
CA CYS A 9 -16.74 -24.36 -5.19
C CYS A 9 -15.32 -24.29 -4.59
N GLY A 10 -14.52 -25.35 -4.73
CA GLY A 10 -13.13 -25.35 -4.24
C GLY A 10 -12.23 -24.35 -4.97
N LEU A 11 -12.37 -24.22 -6.29
CA LEU A 11 -11.62 -23.24 -7.09
C LEU A 11 -12.05 -21.80 -6.81
N LEU A 12 -13.35 -21.57 -6.59
CA LEU A 12 -13.88 -20.25 -6.25
C LEU A 12 -13.47 -19.79 -4.84
N ALA A 13 -13.44 -20.69 -3.86
CA ALA A 13 -12.97 -20.41 -2.50
C ALA A 13 -11.45 -20.15 -2.43
N LEU A 14 -10.65 -20.74 -3.33
CA LEU A 14 -9.22 -20.48 -3.40
C LEU A 14 -8.92 -19.13 -4.06
N LEU A 15 -9.76 -18.69 -5.01
CA LEU A 15 -9.60 -17.39 -5.69
C LEU A 15 -9.94 -16.20 -4.78
N THR A 16 -10.86 -16.36 -3.82
CA THR A 16 -11.22 -15.30 -2.85
C THR A 16 -10.20 -15.12 -1.71
N LEU A 17 -9.37 -16.13 -1.42
CA LEU A 17 -8.28 -15.98 -0.43
C LEU A 17 -7.10 -15.14 -0.94
N ILE A 18 -6.91 -15.05 -2.26
CA ILE A 18 -5.78 -14.35 -2.87
C ILE A 18 -6.01 -12.82 -2.88
N THR A 19 -7.26 -12.35 -2.88
CA THR A 19 -7.58 -10.93 -3.01
C THR A 19 -7.42 -10.12 -1.71
N THR A 20 -7.44 -10.75 -0.53
CA THR A 20 -7.31 -10.04 0.75
C THR A 20 -5.86 -9.75 1.15
N ALA A 21 -4.88 -10.41 0.53
CA ALA A 21 -3.46 -10.29 0.87
C ALA A 21 -2.75 -9.06 0.27
N LEU A 22 -3.41 -8.31 -0.63
CA LEU A 22 -2.78 -7.20 -1.37
C LEU A 22 -3.06 -5.79 -0.80
N SER A 23 -3.85 -5.66 0.26
CA SER A 23 -4.15 -4.35 0.83
C SER A 23 -3.26 -4.07 2.04
N ALA A 24 -2.14 -3.38 1.81
CA ALA A 24 -1.30 -2.80 2.86
C ALA A 24 -1.96 -1.54 3.43
N GLU A 25 -2.99 -1.73 4.24
CA GLU A 25 -3.67 -0.64 4.95
C GLU A 25 -2.79 -0.16 6.11
N VAL A 26 -2.44 1.13 6.12
CA VAL A 26 -1.68 1.75 7.22
C VAL A 26 -2.66 2.17 8.31
N LYS A 27 -2.41 1.74 9.56
CA LYS A 27 -3.24 2.08 10.71
C LYS A 27 -2.45 2.94 11.70
N THR A 28 -3.18 3.68 12.53
CA THR A 28 -2.56 4.47 13.61
C THR A 28 -1.81 3.54 14.57
N GLY A 29 -0.58 3.91 14.89
CA GLY A 29 0.30 3.14 15.77
C GLY A 29 1.22 2.17 15.03
N ASP A 30 0.96 1.89 13.75
CA ASP A 30 1.89 1.13 12.91
C ASP A 30 3.18 1.92 12.71
N GLN A 31 4.30 1.20 12.60
CA GLN A 31 5.52 1.82 12.11
C GLN A 31 5.29 2.25 10.65
N ALA A 32 5.54 3.53 10.37
CA ALA A 32 5.48 4.04 9.01
C ALA A 32 6.41 3.23 8.08
N PRO A 33 5.94 2.78 6.90
CA PRO A 33 6.77 2.08 5.94
C PRO A 33 7.95 2.94 5.48
N ASP A 34 9.13 2.33 5.35
CA ASP A 34 10.27 3.04 4.78
C ASP A 34 10.02 3.39 3.31
N PHE A 35 10.43 4.59 2.93
CA PHE A 35 10.41 5.06 1.55
C PHE A 35 11.63 5.92 1.27
N ALA A 36 11.96 6.04 -0.02
CA ALA A 36 12.99 6.92 -0.56
C ALA A 36 12.45 7.58 -1.83
N LEU A 37 12.39 8.92 -1.84
CA LEU A 37 11.82 9.68 -2.95
C LEU A 37 12.79 10.76 -3.41
N ALA A 38 12.85 10.99 -4.72
CA ALA A 38 13.59 12.12 -5.28
C ALA A 38 12.87 13.43 -4.95
N GLY A 39 13.61 14.40 -4.41
CA GLY A 39 13.15 15.75 -4.14
C GLY A 39 13.41 16.69 -5.31
N SER A 40 12.70 17.82 -5.33
CA SER A 40 12.93 18.91 -6.29
C SER A 40 14.28 19.62 -6.09
N ASP A 41 14.95 19.37 -4.97
CA ASP A 41 16.31 19.83 -4.67
C ASP A 41 17.40 18.93 -5.28
N GLY A 42 17.02 17.88 -6.02
CA GLY A 42 17.94 16.93 -6.64
C GLY A 42 18.49 15.87 -5.67
N LYS A 43 18.03 15.84 -4.42
CA LYS A 43 18.45 14.84 -3.42
C LYS A 43 17.41 13.73 -3.32
N VAL A 44 17.85 12.55 -2.86
CA VAL A 44 16.93 11.50 -2.43
C VAL A 44 16.69 11.66 -0.94
N HIS A 45 15.42 11.74 -0.55
CA HIS A 45 14.98 11.84 0.83
C HIS A 45 14.45 10.50 1.30
N LYS A 46 15.04 9.95 2.37
CA LYS A 46 14.58 8.71 3.01
C LYS A 46 13.80 9.04 4.28
N LEU A 47 12.80 8.24 4.63
CA LEU A 47 12.08 8.41 5.90
C LEU A 47 13.04 8.38 7.10
N SER A 48 14.07 7.53 7.05
CA SER A 48 15.10 7.40 8.08
C SER A 48 15.95 8.66 8.30
N ASP A 49 16.02 9.58 7.33
CA ASP A 49 16.76 10.84 7.48
C ASP A 49 16.07 11.79 8.48
N TYR A 50 14.80 11.53 8.81
CA TYR A 50 13.96 12.37 9.66
C TYR A 50 13.70 11.79 11.06
N LYS A 51 14.49 10.80 11.51
CA LYS A 51 14.33 10.21 12.85
C LYS A 51 14.35 11.27 13.95
N GLY A 52 13.45 11.12 14.93
CA GLY A 52 13.28 12.07 16.02
C GLY A 52 12.45 13.32 15.67
N LYS A 53 11.96 13.45 14.44
CA LYS A 53 11.08 14.54 13.99
C LYS A 53 9.68 14.01 13.69
N VAL A 54 8.68 14.88 13.85
CA VAL A 54 7.33 14.64 13.32
C VAL A 54 7.37 14.90 11.81
N VAL A 55 6.90 13.93 11.03
CA VAL A 55 6.86 13.99 9.56
C VAL A 55 5.41 13.88 9.10
N ILE A 56 5.01 14.76 8.19
CA ILE A 56 3.67 14.75 7.58
C ILE A 56 3.84 14.38 6.11
N VAL A 57 3.14 13.32 5.67
CA VAL A 57 3.10 12.92 4.26
C VAL A 57 1.83 13.51 3.64
N ALA A 58 1.99 14.51 2.79
CA ALA A 58 0.91 15.08 1.98
C ALA A 58 0.98 14.52 0.55
N TRP A 59 -0.14 13.98 0.04
CA TRP A 59 -0.20 13.34 -1.27
C TRP A 59 -1.19 14.06 -2.18
N PHE A 60 -0.78 14.31 -3.42
CA PHE A 60 -1.58 15.02 -4.42
C PHE A 60 -1.55 14.22 -5.73
N PRO A 61 -2.70 13.84 -6.32
CA PRO A 61 -2.73 13.17 -7.62
C PRO A 61 -2.07 14.01 -8.72
N LYS A 62 -2.21 15.34 -8.62
CA LYS A 62 -1.62 16.32 -9.52
C LYS A 62 -1.20 17.55 -8.71
N ALA A 63 0.04 17.53 -8.21
CA ALA A 63 0.58 18.67 -7.48
C ALA A 63 0.79 19.87 -8.41
N PHE A 64 0.63 21.08 -7.88
CA PHE A 64 0.92 22.35 -8.57
C PHE A 64 0.06 22.64 -9.82
N THR A 65 -1.21 22.19 -9.83
CA THR A 65 -2.13 22.52 -10.93
C THR A 65 -3.40 23.18 -10.44
N GLY A 66 -3.93 24.12 -11.24
CA GLY A 66 -5.33 24.57 -11.11
C GLY A 66 -6.27 23.44 -11.56
N GLY A 67 -7.40 23.31 -10.87
CA GLY A 67 -8.42 22.29 -11.15
C GLY A 67 -9.06 22.42 -12.51
#